data_AF-A0A6A3FZ05-F1
#
_entry.id   AF-A0A6A3FZ05-F1
#
_cell.length_a   1.000
_cell.length_b   1.000
_cell.length_c   1.000
_cell.angle_alpha   90.00
_cell.angle_beta   90.00
_cell.angle_gamma   90.00
#
_symmetry.space_group_name_H-M   'P 1'
#
loop_
_entity.id
_entity.type
_entity.pdbx_description
1 polymer ?
#
loop_
_entity_poly.entity_id
_entity_poly.type
_entity_poly.pdbx_seq_one_letter_code
_entity_poly.pdbx_strand_id
1 'polypeptide(L)'
;MLPRDVAYVNQIDEHYPRMTVQETFEFAHRCCSGKDLEPWAVEALKNCTPEHHELALKVVTAHHKFAPDLMVKKLGLDNCKDTVVGNAMLRGVSGGERKRVTTGEMIHGS
;
A
#
# COMPACT_ATOMS: atom_id res chain seq x y z
N MET A 1 -0.26 16.20 10.01
CA MET A 1 -0.69 14.81 10.28
C MET A 1 0.39 14.19 11.13
N LEU A 2 0.07 13.63 12.30
CA LEU A 2 1.06 12.90 13.11
C LEU A 2 1.48 11.63 12.35
N PRO A 3 2.75 11.19 12.44
CA PRO A 3 3.14 9.89 11.94
C PRO A 3 2.24 8.81 12.57
N ARG A 4 1.68 7.92 11.74
CA ARG A 4 0.93 6.78 12.24
C ARG A 4 1.92 5.65 12.52
N ASP A 5 2.48 5.70 13.72
CA ASP A 5 3.55 4.78 14.15
C ASP A 5 3.04 3.37 14.49
N VAL A 6 1.73 3.17 14.55
CA VAL A 6 1.10 1.92 14.99
C VAL A 6 0.00 1.52 14.01
N ALA A 7 0.10 0.29 13.51
CA ALA A 7 -0.91 -0.39 12.70
C ALA A 7 -1.57 -1.50 13.51
N TYR A 8 -2.89 -1.63 13.41
CA TYR A 8 -3.64 -2.71 14.07
C TYR A 8 -4.27 -3.65 13.06
N VAL A 9 -3.93 -4.93 13.14
CA VAL A 9 -4.47 -5.97 12.25
C VAL A 9 -5.50 -6.80 13.02
N ASN A 10 -6.77 -6.67 12.64
CA ASN A 10 -7.86 -7.43 13.25
C ASN A 10 -7.77 -8.94 12.96
N GLN A 11 -8.45 -9.75 13.78
CA GLN A 11 -8.60 -11.18 13.51
C GLN A 11 -9.52 -11.43 12.31
N ILE A 12 -10.56 -10.61 12.15
CA ILE A 12 -11.52 -10.68 11.04
C ILE A 12 -10.91 -9.94 9.84
N ASP A 13 -10.80 -10.65 8.72
CA ASP A 13 -10.32 -10.10 7.45
C ASP A 13 -11.54 -9.71 6.59
N GLU A 14 -11.95 -8.45 6.63
CA GLU A 14 -13.06 -7.92 5.83
C GLU A 14 -12.52 -7.10 4.65
N HIS A 15 -12.81 -7.56 3.44
CA HIS A 15 -12.31 -7.00 2.18
C HIS A 15 -13.45 -6.78 1.22
N TYR A 16 -13.32 -5.84 0.28
CA TYR A 16 -14.25 -5.77 -0.84
C TYR A 16 -14.03 -7.00 -1.74
N PRO A 17 -14.99 -7.94 -1.82
CA PRO A 17 -14.72 -9.30 -2.29
C PRO A 17 -14.48 -9.40 -3.79
N ARG A 18 -14.89 -8.38 -4.55
CA ARG A 18 -14.81 -8.35 -6.02
C ARG A 18 -13.58 -7.62 -6.56
N MET A 19 -12.77 -7.02 -5.69
CA MET A 19 -11.49 -6.43 -6.08
C MET A 19 -10.39 -7.48 -6.08
N THR A 20 -9.47 -7.36 -7.03
CA THR A 20 -8.22 -8.11 -7.05
C THR A 20 -7.28 -7.64 -5.95
N VAL A 21 -6.31 -8.47 -5.56
CA VAL A 21 -5.30 -8.11 -4.57
C VAL A 21 -4.56 -6.82 -4.95
N GLN A 22 -4.22 -6.65 -6.23
CA GLN A 22 -3.58 -5.44 -6.74
C GLN A 22 -4.50 -4.22 -6.58
N GLU A 23 -5.75 -4.30 -7.04
CA GLU A 23 -6.72 -3.21 -6.92
C GLU A 23 -6.98 -2.83 -5.46
N THR A 24 -6.99 -3.81 -4.55
CA THR A 24 -7.12 -3.59 -3.11
C THR A 24 -5.98 -2.72 -2.57
N PHE A 25 -4.73 -3.03 -2.90
CA PHE A 25 -3.60 -2.20 -2.48
C PHE A 25 -3.59 -0.83 -3.15
N GLU A 26 -3.95 -0.72 -4.42
CA GLU A 26 -4.09 0.57 -5.11
C GLU A 26 -5.19 1.44 -4.51
N PHE A 27 -6.28 0.83 -4.05
CA PHE A 27 -7.34 1.52 -3.34
C PHE A 27 -6.87 1.98 -1.96
N ALA A 28 -6.27 1.11 -1.16
CA ALA A 28 -5.72 1.45 0.15
C ALA A 28 -4.68 2.58 0.04
N HIS A 29 -3.75 2.50 -0.93
CA HIS A 29 -2.76 3.53 -1.19
C HIS A 29 -3.40 4.89 -1.53
N ARG A 30 -4.40 4.91 -2.42
CA ARG A 30 -5.13 6.14 -2.77
C ARG A 30 -5.87 6.74 -1.58
N CYS A 31 -6.47 5.91 -0.73
CA CYS A 31 -7.22 6.36 0.44
C CYS A 31 -6.32 6.95 1.54
N CYS A 32 -5.08 6.49 1.65
CA CYS A 32 -4.25 6.80 2.82
C CYS A 32 -3.05 7.70 2.50
N SER A 33 -2.51 7.61 1.28
CA SER A 33 -1.34 8.38 0.82
C SER A 33 -1.67 9.43 -0.25
N GLY A 34 -2.94 9.53 -0.67
CA GLY A 34 -3.36 10.47 -1.71
C GLY A 34 -2.80 10.16 -3.10
N LYS A 35 -3.08 11.05 -4.07
CA LYS A 35 -2.60 10.90 -5.45
C LYS A 35 -1.14 11.34 -5.62
N ASP A 36 -0.76 12.37 -4.89
CA ASP A 36 0.54 13.03 -4.97
C ASP A 36 1.20 13.03 -3.58
N LEU A 37 2.52 13.28 -3.55
CA LEU A 37 3.23 13.45 -2.28
C LEU A 37 2.67 14.65 -1.52
N GLU A 38 2.50 14.47 -0.21
CA GLU A 38 2.06 15.54 0.65
C GLU A 38 3.06 16.72 0.63
N PRO A 39 2.59 17.99 0.66
CA PRO A 39 3.47 19.16 0.57
C PRO A 39 4.56 19.20 1.63
N TRP A 40 4.26 18.72 2.84
CA TRP A 40 5.23 18.67 3.94
C TRP A 40 6.35 17.65 3.69
N ALA A 41 6.07 16.56 2.95
CA ALA A 41 7.08 15.55 2.61
C ALA A 41 8.06 16.11 1.58
N VAL A 42 7.57 16.91 0.63
CA VAL A 42 8.43 17.64 -0.33
C VAL A 42 9.24 18.71 0.39
N GLU A 43 8.65 19.42 1.35
CA GLU A 43 9.34 20.43 2.17
C GLU A 43 10.50 19.82 2.99
N ALA A 44 10.29 18.64 3.58
CA ALA A 44 11.30 17.96 4.39
C ALA A 44 12.57 17.62 3.59
N LEU A 45 12.47 17.47 2.27
CA LEU A 45 13.59 17.19 1.37
C LEU A 45 14.38 18.44 0.97
N LYS A 46 13.95 19.66 1.35
CA LYS A 46 14.60 20.91 0.93
C LYS A 46 15.94 21.19 1.60
N ASN A 47 16.25 20.54 2.73
CA ASN A 47 17.49 20.78 3.47
C ASN A 47 18.73 20.09 2.86
N CYS A 48 18.59 19.47 1.68
CA CYS A 48 19.69 18.81 0.97
C CYS A 48 20.35 19.74 -0.07
N THR A 49 21.59 19.41 -0.47
CA THR A 49 22.24 20.07 -1.61
C THR A 49 21.39 19.91 -2.89
N PRO A 50 21.43 20.86 -3.85
CA PRO A 50 20.54 20.84 -5.04
C PRO A 50 20.55 19.53 -5.84
N GLU A 51 21.72 18.91 -6.01
CA GLU A 51 21.89 17.63 -6.72
C GLU A 51 21.18 16.47 -6.01
N HIS A 52 21.35 16.38 -4.68
CA HIS A 52 20.68 15.38 -3.86
C HIS A 52 19.17 15.63 -3.73
N HIS A 53 18.72 16.88 -3.78
CA HIS A 53 17.30 17.23 -3.71
C HIS A 53 16.52 16.65 -4.90
N GLU A 54 17.03 16.82 -6.13
CA GLU A 54 16.36 16.29 -7.33
C GLU A 54 16.31 14.76 -7.31
N LEU A 55 17.41 14.11 -6.94
CA LEU A 55 17.45 12.66 -6.82
C LEU A 55 16.49 12.15 -5.74
N ALA A 56 16.47 12.77 -4.56
CA ALA A 56 15.59 12.39 -3.47
C ALA A 56 14.11 12.54 -3.88
N LEU A 57 13.75 13.64 -4.54
CA LEU A 57 12.39 13.86 -5.02
C LEU A 57 11.98 12.79 -6.04
N LYS A 58 12.85 12.45 -6.99
CA LYS A 58 12.61 11.36 -7.96
C LYS A 58 12.38 10.02 -7.26
N VAL A 59 13.24 9.66 -6.31
CA VAL A 59 13.15 8.39 -5.58
C VAL A 59 11.87 8.31 -4.75
N VAL A 60 11.54 9.35 -3.99
CA VAL A 60 10.35 9.38 -3.13
C VAL A 60 9.07 9.35 -3.97
N THR A 61 9.06 10.07 -5.10
CA THR A 61 7.92 10.07 -6.04
C THR A 61 7.73 8.69 -6.67
N ALA A 62 8.83 8.06 -7.12
CA ALA A 62 8.77 6.70 -7.66
C ALA A 62 8.30 5.70 -6.59
N HIS A 63 8.82 5.80 -5.37
CA HIS A 63 8.43 4.92 -4.26
C HIS A 63 6.94 5.06 -3.92
N HIS A 64 6.40 6.28 -3.89
CA HIS A 64 4.97 6.51 -3.68
C HIS A 64 4.14 5.93 -4.84
N LYS A 65 4.53 6.18 -6.09
CA LYS A 65 3.81 5.67 -7.27
C LYS A 65 3.74 4.14 -7.33
N PHE A 66 4.83 3.47 -6.99
CA PHE A 66 4.93 2.00 -7.07
C PHE A 66 4.69 1.29 -5.73
N ALA A 67 4.21 2.01 -4.71
CA ALA A 67 3.96 1.43 -3.39
C ALA A 67 3.06 0.18 -3.41
N PRO A 68 1.94 0.15 -4.18
CA PRO A 68 1.09 -1.04 -4.28
C PRO A 68 1.84 -2.27 -4.83
N ASP A 69 2.56 -2.11 -5.94
CA ASP A 69 3.35 -3.18 -6.56
C ASP A 69 4.45 -3.70 -5.62
N LEU A 70 5.10 -2.78 -4.90
CA LEU A 70 6.12 -3.12 -3.92
C LEU A 70 5.52 -3.93 -2.77
N MET A 71 4.30 -3.65 -2.32
CA MET A 71 3.67 -4.42 -1.25
C MET A 71 3.25 -5.81 -1.68
N VAL A 72 2.69 -5.97 -2.88
CA VAL A 72 2.39 -7.29 -3.45
C VAL A 72 3.65 -8.17 -3.42
N LYS A 73 4.79 -7.62 -3.86
CA LYS A 73 6.08 -8.32 -3.83
C LYS A 73 6.58 -8.60 -2.42
N LYS A 74 6.58 -7.59 -1.55
CA LYS A 74 7.06 -7.72 -0.16
C LYS A 74 6.29 -8.79 0.63
N LEU A 75 5.01 -8.98 0.34
CA LEU A 75 4.15 -9.95 1.03
C LEU A 75 4.06 -11.31 0.32
N GLY A 76 4.77 -11.48 -0.80
CA GLY A 76 4.76 -12.72 -1.59
C GLY A 76 3.37 -13.04 -2.15
N LEU A 77 2.67 -12.01 -2.66
CA LEU A 77 1.34 -12.09 -3.24
C LEU A 77 1.36 -12.00 -4.78
N ASP A 78 2.54 -12.00 -5.41
CA ASP A 78 2.69 -11.88 -6.87
C ASP A 78 1.86 -12.90 -7.64
N ASN A 79 1.81 -14.14 -7.16
CA ASN A 79 1.07 -15.24 -7.81
C ASN A 79 -0.45 -15.04 -7.80
N CYS A 80 -0.97 -14.24 -6.86
CA CYS A 80 -2.40 -13.99 -6.70
C CYS A 80 -2.79 -12.52 -6.91
N LYS A 81 -1.90 -11.69 -7.48
CA LYS A 81 -2.11 -10.24 -7.62
C LYS A 81 -3.39 -9.89 -8.42
N ASP A 82 -3.66 -10.67 -9.47
CA ASP A 82 -4.80 -10.49 -10.39
C ASP A 82 -6.02 -11.34 -9.97
N THR A 83 -5.93 -12.02 -8.83
CA THR A 83 -7.03 -12.84 -8.28
C THR A 83 -7.86 -11.99 -7.34
N VAL A 84 -9.19 -12.11 -7.43
CA VAL A 84 -10.11 -11.46 -6.49
C VAL A 84 -9.86 -11.94 -5.07
N VAL A 85 -9.92 -11.03 -4.09
CA VAL A 85 -9.73 -11.38 -2.67
C VAL A 85 -10.81 -12.38 -2.23
N GLY A 86 -12.04 -12.20 -2.71
CA GLY A 86 -13.17 -13.08 -2.41
C GLY A 86 -13.63 -12.95 -0.95
N ASN A 87 -14.58 -13.80 -0.57
CA ASN A 87 -15.11 -13.93 0.78
C ASN A 87 -15.72 -15.32 1.00
N ALA A 88 -16.59 -15.48 2.00
CA ALA A 88 -17.25 -16.75 2.27
C ALA A 88 -18.18 -17.24 1.14
N MET A 89 -18.70 -16.33 0.32
CA MET A 89 -19.65 -16.62 -0.77
C MET A 89 -19.01 -16.59 -2.16
N LEU A 90 -17.90 -15.87 -2.32
CA LEU A 90 -17.15 -15.73 -3.57
C LEU A 90 -15.75 -16.31 -3.39
N ARG A 91 -15.43 -17.36 -4.15
CA ARG A 91 -14.08 -17.92 -4.17
C ARG A 91 -13.08 -16.85 -4.63
N GLY A 92 -11.99 -16.74 -3.89
CA GLY A 92 -10.86 -15.87 -4.20
C GLY A 92 -9.55 -16.50 -3.76
N VAL A 93 -8.69 -15.70 -3.16
CA VAL A 93 -7.41 -16.13 -2.61
C VAL A 93 -7.57 -17.09 -1.41
N SER A 94 -6.52 -17.83 -1.08
CA SER A 94 -6.48 -18.68 0.10
C SER A 94 -6.59 -17.87 1.40
N GLY A 95 -6.96 -18.52 2.51
CA GLY A 95 -7.06 -17.84 3.81
C GLY A 95 -5.74 -17.19 4.26
N GLY A 96 -4.60 -17.85 4.01
CA GLY A 96 -3.28 -17.30 4.33
C GLY A 96 -2.86 -16.13 3.43
N GLU A 97 -3.27 -16.14 2.15
CA GLU A 97 -3.11 -14.98 1.26
C GLU A 97 -3.98 -13.83 1.73
N ARG A 98 -5.26 -14.07 2.04
CA ARG A 98 -6.17 -13.04 2.56
C ARG A 98 -5.63 -12.40 3.83
N LYS A 99 -5.01 -13.17 4.74
CA LYS A 99 -4.41 -12.61 5.96
C LYS A 99 -3.28 -11.63 5.65
N ARG A 100 -2.44 -11.97 4.68
CA ARG A 100 -1.36 -11.09 4.20
C ARG A 100 -1.90 -9.84 3.51
N VAL A 101 -3.01 -9.95 2.75
CA VAL A 101 -3.71 -8.77 2.19
C VAL A 101 -4.15 -7.83 3.31
N THR A 102 -4.82 -8.34 4.36
CA THR A 102 -5.21 -7.52 5.53
C THR A 102 -4.02 -6.82 6.17
N THR A 103 -2.90 -7.54 6.34
CA THR A 103 -1.67 -6.93 6.87
C THR A 103 -1.15 -5.81 5.97
N GLY A 104 -1.11 -6.01 4.66
CA GLY A 104 -0.62 -5.01 3.72
C GLY A 104 -1.51 -3.77 3.61
N GLU A 105 -2.83 -3.92 3.75
CA GLU A 105 -3.76 -2.79 3.82
C GLU A 105 -3.51 -1.95 5.07
N MET A 106 -3.32 -2.60 6.22
CA MET A 106 -3.04 -1.87 7.47
C MET A 106 -1.69 -1.16 7.44
N ILE A 107 -0.70 -1.66 6.70
CA ILE A 107 0.59 -0.98 6.51
C ILE A 107 0.43 0.28 5.65
N HIS A 108 -0.44 0.29 4.63
CA HIS A 108 -0.73 1.52 3.87
C HIS A 108 -1.69 2.45 4.60
N GLY A 109 -2.61 1.88 5.38
CA GLY A 109 -3.67 2.57 6.10
C GLY A 109 -3.27 3.12 7.45
N SER A 110 -2.06 2.81 7.91
CA SER A 110 -1.39 3.48 9.02
C SER A 110 -0.54 4.60 8.44
#